data_AF-A0A2E9EZL6-F1
#
_entry.id   AF-A0A2E9EZL6-F1
#
_cell.length_a   1.000
_cell.length_b   1.000
_cell.length_c   1.000
_cell.angle_alpha   90.00
_cell.angle_beta   90.00
_cell.angle_gamma   90.00
#
_symmetry.space_group_name_H-M   'P 1'
#
loop_
_entity.id
_entity.type
_entity.pdbx_description
1 polymer ?
#
loop_
_entity_poly.entity_id
_entity_poly.type
_entity_poly.pdbx_seq_one_letter_code
_entity_poly.pdbx_strand_id
1 'polypeptide(L)'
;VYELNFDQATQTFMCKKTNQPYTGLVFLVWNKIIKEWGVSDGKLHGLWIEYYANGDKKAEIEYNKGEQISAKHWNGLGELVDSEEEALKVPPKPSSAFLRT
;
A
#
# COMPACT_ATOMS: atom_id res chain seq x y z
N VAL A 1 6.05 0.89 16.63
CA VAL A 1 5.50 0.05 15.55
C VAL A 1 4.41 -0.80 16.18
N TYR A 2 3.15 -0.58 15.82
CA TYR A 2 2.06 -1.40 16.36
C TYR A 2 2.13 -2.77 15.68
N GLU A 3 2.21 -3.81 16.49
CA GLU A 3 2.09 -5.17 15.98
C GLU A 3 0.60 -5.50 15.85
N LEU A 4 0.17 -5.82 14.63
CA LEU A 4 -1.18 -6.27 14.33
C LEU A 4 -1.18 -7.79 14.09
N ASN A 5 -2.30 -8.43 14.38
CA ASN A 5 -2.59 -9.78 13.89
C ASN A 5 -3.60 -9.66 12.74
N PHE A 6 -3.43 -10.44 11.68
CA PHE A 6 -4.44 -10.60 10.64
C PHE A 6 -5.15 -11.93 10.83
N ASP A 7 -6.43 -11.87 11.17
CA ASP A 7 -7.30 -13.04 11.23
C ASP A 7 -7.73 -13.42 9.81
N GLN A 8 -7.23 -14.55 9.32
CA GLN A 8 -7.51 -15.03 7.97
C GLN A 8 -8.95 -15.54 7.80
N ALA A 9 -9.61 -15.98 8.87
CA ALA A 9 -10.98 -16.50 8.81
C ALA A 9 -11.99 -15.38 8.60
N THR A 10 -11.75 -14.24 9.25
CA THR A 10 -12.64 -13.06 9.21
C THR A 10 -12.10 -11.92 8.34
N GLN A 11 -10.90 -12.09 7.78
CA GLN A 11 -10.15 -11.05 7.04
C GLN A 11 -10.03 -9.74 7.83
N THR A 12 -9.77 -9.84 9.14
CA THR A 12 -9.82 -8.71 10.07
C THR A 12 -8.46 -8.47 10.74
N PHE A 13 -8.03 -7.21 10.77
CA PHE A 13 -6.85 -6.73 11.51
C PHE A 13 -7.21 -6.46 12.97
N MET A 14 -6.46 -7.09 13.88
CA MET A 14 -6.68 -7.01 15.32
C MET A 14 -5.46 -6.41 16.01
N CYS A 15 -5.69 -5.55 17.02
CA CYS A 15 -4.63 -5.06 17.90
C CYS A 15 -4.12 -6.19 18.80
N LYS A 16 -2.83 -6.56 18.71
CA LYS A 16 -2.28 -7.69 19.49
C LYS A 16 -2.45 -7.55 21.00
N LYS A 17 -2.44 -6.33 21.54
CA LYS A 17 -2.53 -6.08 22.99
C LYS A 17 -3.94 -6.24 23.54
N THR A 18 -4.95 -5.81 22.79
CA THR A 18 -6.33 -5.71 23.28
C THR A 18 -7.24 -6.78 22.68
N ASN A 19 -6.80 -7.46 21.62
CA ASN A 19 -7.62 -8.37 20.82
C ASN A 19 -8.93 -7.75 20.34
N GLN A 20 -8.89 -6.45 20.03
CA GLN A 20 -10.01 -5.69 19.46
C GLN A 20 -9.73 -5.36 17.99
N PRO A 21 -10.77 -5.13 17.17
CA PRO A 21 -10.61 -4.66 15.81
C PRO A 21 -9.76 -3.39 15.76
N TYR A 22 -8.77 -3.38 14.88
CA TYR A 22 -7.88 -2.24 14.74
C TYR A 22 -8.55 -1.14 13.92
N THR A 23 -8.37 0.11 14.35
CA THR A 23 -8.78 1.30 13.60
C THR A 23 -7.62 2.27 13.57
N GLY A 24 -7.20 2.67 12.37
CA GLY A 24 -6.08 3.57 12.14
C GLY A 24 -5.30 3.25 10.88
N LEU A 25 -4.17 3.93 10.71
CA LEU A 25 -3.26 3.71 9.61
C LEU A 25 -2.31 2.54 9.91
N VAL A 26 -1.99 1.77 8.88
CA VAL A 26 -1.02 0.69 8.92
C VAL A 26 0.04 0.95 7.86
N PHE A 27 1.29 0.69 8.22
CA PHE A 27 2.44 0.84 7.34
C PHE A 27 3.19 -0.48 7.27
N LEU A 28 3.48 -0.95 6.05
CA LEU A 28 4.41 -2.05 5.82
C LEU A 28 5.73 -1.48 5.34
N VAL A 29 6.75 -1.67 6.17
CA VAL A 29 8.10 -1.15 5.96
C VAL A 29 9.05 -2.33 5.79
N TRP A 30 9.65 -2.46 4.60
CA TRP A 30 10.77 -3.38 4.36
C TRP A 30 11.93 -2.56 3.80
N ASN A 31 12.90 -2.20 4.65
CA ASN A 31 14.02 -1.28 4.39
C ASN A 31 13.63 0.16 3.94
N LYS A 32 12.46 0.37 3.33
CA LYS A 32 11.78 1.62 2.98
C LYS A 32 10.26 1.39 3.10
N ILE A 33 9.44 2.43 3.23
CA ILE A 33 7.98 2.28 3.25
C ILE A 33 7.54 1.82 1.86
N ILE A 34 6.88 0.66 1.79
CA ILE A 34 6.44 0.09 0.51
C ILE A 34 4.92 0.16 0.39
N LYS A 35 4.19 0.10 1.52
CA LYS A 35 2.73 0.17 1.54
C LYS A 35 2.20 0.93 2.74
N GLU A 36 1.17 1.73 2.53
CA GLU A 36 0.36 2.35 3.58
C GLU A 36 -1.12 2.09 3.30
N TRP A 37 -1.91 1.85 4.33
CA TRP A 37 -3.35 1.72 4.19
C TRP A 37 -4.11 2.07 5.45
N GLY A 38 -5.36 2.50 5.28
CA GLY A 38 -6.30 2.69 6.38
C GLY A 38 -7.05 1.41 6.74
N VAL A 39 -7.32 1.26 8.03
CA VAL A 39 -8.15 0.19 8.59
C VAL A 39 -9.21 0.83 9.47
N SER A 40 -10.46 0.38 9.35
CA SER A 40 -11.57 0.72 10.22
C SER A 40 -12.32 -0.54 10.61
N ASP A 41 -12.59 -0.70 11.90
CA ASP A 41 -13.23 -1.90 12.47
C ASP A 41 -12.55 -3.20 12.02
N GLY A 42 -11.22 -3.14 11.93
CA GLY A 42 -10.37 -4.23 11.49
C GLY A 42 -10.47 -4.58 9.99
N LYS A 43 -11.22 -3.84 9.17
CA LYS A 43 -11.25 -4.03 7.71
C LYS A 43 -10.54 -2.89 6.98
N LEU A 44 -10.07 -3.15 5.76
CA LEU A 44 -9.50 -2.10 4.91
C LEU A 44 -10.53 -1.00 4.66
N HIS A 45 -10.11 0.25 4.87
CA HIS A 45 -10.95 1.41 4.68
C HIS A 45 -10.11 2.64 4.35
N GLY A 46 -10.52 3.41 3.35
CA GLY A 46 -9.79 4.55 2.83
C GLY A 46 -8.76 4.14 1.79
N LEU A 47 -7.69 4.93 1.67
CA LEU A 47 -6.66 4.74 0.65
C LEU A 47 -5.66 3.66 1.08
N TRP A 48 -5.31 2.81 0.13
CA TRP A 48 -4.17 1.92 0.10
C TRP A 48 -3.20 2.43 -0.95
N ILE A 49 -1.98 2.78 -0.54
CA ILE A 49 -0.95 3.29 -1.44
C ILE A 49 0.22 2.33 -1.45
N GLU A 50 0.67 1.97 -2.66
CA GLU A 50 1.90 1.22 -2.88
C GLU A 50 2.95 2.09 -3.54
N TYR A 51 4.20 1.87 -3.17
CA TYR A 51 5.34 2.61 -3.69
C TYR A 51 6.33 1.67 -4.40
N TYR A 52 6.98 2.17 -5.44
CA TYR A 52 8.16 1.57 -6.03
C TYR A 52 9.36 1.67 -5.07
N ALA A 53 10.38 0.85 -5.28
CA ALA A 53 11.62 0.89 -4.49
C ALA A 53 12.30 2.28 -4.52
N ASN A 54 12.14 3.02 -5.62
CA ASN A 54 12.65 4.38 -5.75
C ASN A 54 11.88 5.41 -4.89
N GLY A 55 10.69 5.05 -4.38
CA GLY A 55 9.82 5.88 -3.53
C GLY A 55 8.65 6.52 -4.25
N ASP A 56 8.54 6.37 -5.57
CA ASP A 56 7.43 6.91 -6.34
C ASP A 56 6.16 6.07 -6.15
N LYS A 57 5.00 6.69 -6.30
CA LYS A 57 3.72 5.97 -6.23
C LYS A 57 3.65 4.94 -7.36
N LYS A 58 3.29 3.71 -6.98
CA LYS A 58 3.03 2.58 -7.88
C LYS A 58 1.53 2.34 -8.05
N ALA A 59 0.78 2.40 -6.95
CA ALA A 59 -0.65 2.17 -6.97
C ALA A 59 -1.35 2.97 -5.86
N GLU A 60 -2.62 3.31 -6.10
CA GLU A 60 -3.51 3.97 -5.16
C GLU A 60 -4.88 3.32 -5.33
N ILE A 61 -5.31 2.62 -4.30
CA ILE A 61 -6.51 1.80 -4.29
C ILE A 61 -7.40 2.30 -3.17
N GLU A 62 -8.67 2.55 -3.46
CA GLU A 62 -9.64 2.97 -2.46
C GLU A 62 -10.45 1.77 -1.98
N TYR A 63 -10.49 1.58 -0.66
CA TYR A 63 -11.25 0.53 0.00
C TYR A 63 -12.38 1.11 0.85
N ASN A 64 -13.52 0.43 0.87
CA ASN A 64 -14.60 0.70 1.80
C ASN A 64 -15.12 -0.60 2.41
N LYS A 65 -15.04 -0.73 3.74
CA LYS A 65 -15.49 -1.93 4.48
C LYS A 65 -14.88 -3.24 3.96
N GLY A 66 -13.65 -3.18 3.46
CA GLY A 66 -12.92 -4.31 2.88
C GLY A 66 -13.12 -4.50 1.37
N GLU A 67 -14.02 -3.76 0.73
CA GLU A 67 -14.27 -3.85 -0.71
C GLU A 67 -13.49 -2.79 -1.47
N GLN A 68 -12.88 -3.17 -2.60
CA GLN A 68 -12.18 -2.24 -3.49
C GLN A 68 -13.21 -1.44 -4.30
N ILE A 69 -13.18 -0.11 -4.17
CA ILE A 69 -14.03 0.82 -4.92
C ILE A 69 -13.34 1.26 -6.20
N SER A 70 -12.06 1.63 -6.12
CA SER A 70 -11.31 2.15 -7.25
C SER A 70 -9.84 1.78 -7.14
N ALA A 71 -9.15 1.72 -8.28
CA ALA A 71 -7.70 1.55 -8.33
C ALA A 71 -7.11 2.42 -9.44
N LYS A 72 -5.97 3.02 -9.13
CA LYS A 72 -5.11 3.72 -10.08
C LYS A 72 -3.72 3.11 -9.99
N HIS A 73 -3.09 2.92 -11.14
CA HIS A 73 -1.76 2.38 -11.25
C HIS A 73 -0.88 3.37 -12.02
N TRP A 74 0.37 3.51 -11.58
CA TRP A 74 1.37 4.32 -12.27
C TRP A 74 2.53 3.43 -12.67
N ASN A 75 3.01 3.57 -13.91
CA ASN A 75 4.22 2.90 -14.36
C ASN A 75 5.48 3.54 -13.76
N GLY A 76 6.66 2.94 -14.01
CA GLY A 76 7.93 3.45 -13.52
C GLY A 76 8.36 4.85 -14.00
N LEU A 77 7.61 5.46 -14.93
CA LEU A 77 7.81 6.84 -15.41
C LEU A 77 6.85 7.83 -14.74
N GLY A 78 5.86 7.37 -13.98
CA GLY A 78 4.82 8.18 -13.36
C GLY A 78 3.59 8.40 -14.23
N GLU A 79 3.41 7.61 -15.29
CA GLU A 79 2.24 7.68 -16.18
C GLU A 79 1.13 6.76 -15.66
N LEU A 80 -0.12 7.22 -15.72
CA LEU A 80 -1.29 6.40 -15.38
C LEU A 80 -1.45 5.27 -16.39
N VAL A 81 -1.65 4.06 -15.88
CA VAL A 81 -1.90 2.86 -16.66
C VAL A 81 -3.15 2.15 -16.15
N ASP A 82 -3.82 1.43 -17.04
CA ASP A 82 -5.11 0.81 -16.74
C ASP A 82 -4.98 -0.50 -15.94
N SER A 83 -3.76 -1.04 -15.80
CA SER A 83 -3.50 -2.28 -15.06
C SER A 83 -2.16 -2.28 -14.33
N GLU A 84 -2.09 -3.03 -13.23
CA GLU A 84 -0.82 -3.26 -12.52
C GLU A 84 0.21 -3.98 -13.42
N GLU A 85 -0.23 -4.90 -14.29
CA GLU A 85 0.67 -5.60 -15.20
C GLU A 85 1.39 -4.62 -16.14
N GLU A 86 0.68 -3.61 -16.64
CA GLU A 86 1.28 -2.55 -17.45
C GLU A 86 2.21 -1.64 -16.65
N ALA A 87 1.87 -1.37 -15.39
CA ALA A 87 2.73 -0.62 -14.49
C ALA A 87 4.09 -1.30 -14.32
N LEU A 88 4.09 -2.64 -14.21
CA LEU A 88 5.29 -3.45 -14.01
C LEU A 88 6.13 -3.64 -15.28
N LYS A 89 5.57 -3.44 -16.48
CA LYS A 89 6.32 -3.53 -17.75
C LYS A 89 7.41 -2.47 -17.87
N VAL A 90 7.21 -1.31 -17.25
CA VAL A 90 8.16 -0.19 -17.31
C VAL A 90 8.87 -0.06 -15.96
N PRO A 91 10.16 -0.40 -15.87
CA PRO A 91 10.87 -0.35 -14.60
C PRO A 91 10.93 1.09 -14.07
N PRO A 92 10.82 1.29 -12.74
CA PRO A 92 10.94 2.60 -12.13
C PRO A 92 12.31 3.19 -12.42
N LYS A 93 12.34 4.49 -12.75
CA LYS A 93 13.60 5.23 -12.87
C LYS A 93 14.40 5.01 -11.57
N PRO A 94 15.71 4.68 -11.65
CA PRO A 94 16.52 4.60 -10.45
C PRO A 94 16.40 5.94 -9.70
N SER A 95 16.16 5.86 -8.39
CA SER A 95 16.10 7.05 -7.54
C SER A 95 17.35 7.88 -7.81
N SER A 96 17.15 9.15 -8.20
CA SER A 96 18.18 10.12 -8.60
C SER A 96 19.47 10.03 -7.76
N ALA A 97 20.34 9.13 -8.18
CA ALA A 97 21.67 8.90 -7.67
C ALA A 97 22.44 8.39 -8.87
N PHE A 98 23.63 8.95 -9.11
CA PHE A 98 24.43 8.81 -10.34
C PHE A 98 23.80 9.64 -11.48
N LEU A 99 24.11 10.93 -11.61
CA LEU A 99 25.44 11.44 -11.98
C LEU A 99 25.76 12.74 -11.21
N ARG A 100 26.88 12.76 -10.49
CA ARG A 100 27.62 14.00 -10.24
C ARG A 100 28.87 13.94 -11.12
N THR A 101 29.08 14.96 -11.94
CA THR A 101 30.40 15.32 -12.49
C THR A 101 31.16 16.14 -11.46
#